data_AF-A0A2V8R3G8-F1
#
_entry.id   AF-A0A2V8R3G8-F1
#
_cell.length_a   1.000
_cell.length_b   1.000
_cell.length_c   1.000
_cell.angle_alpha   90.00
_cell.angle_beta   90.00
_cell.angle_gamma   90.00
#
_symmetry.space_group_name_H-M   'P 1'
#
loop_
_entity.id
_entity.type
_entity.pdbx_description
1 polymer ?
#
loop_
_entity_poly.entity_id
_entity_poly.type
_entity_poly.pdbx_seq_one_letter_code
_entity_poly.pdbx_strand_id
1 'polypeptide(L)' 'MEDMPYDRAQTTMRDFVMCAECRAEYENPLDHRFHAEPTACAQCRPRLSLTDARGRVVSWRITAPRAKLSA' A
#
# COMPACT_ATOMS: atom_id res chain seq x y z
N MET A 1 9.07 8.10 -7.07
CA MET A 1 8.85 9.25 -7.96
C MET A 1 9.73 9.00 -9.16
N GLU A 2 9.10 8.72 -10.29
CA GLU A 2 9.79 8.26 -11.50
C GLU A 2 9.88 9.38 -12.54
N ASP A 3 8.97 10.36 -12.50
CA ASP A 3 9.01 11.59 -13.29
C ASP A 3 8.27 12.74 -12.58
N MET A 4 8.32 13.94 -13.14
CA MET A 4 7.50 15.08 -12.76
C MET A 4 6.31 15.26 -13.71
N PRO A 5 5.14 15.71 -13.23
CA PRO A 5 4.82 16.16 -11.87
C PRO A 5 4.64 15.02 -10.86
N TYR A 6 4.57 15.35 -9.56
CA TYR A 6 4.22 14.38 -8.50
C TYR A 6 2.74 14.02 -8.58
N ASP A 7 2.41 13.17 -9.54
CA ASP A 7 1.12 12.57 -9.78
C ASP A 7 1.24 11.06 -9.65
N ARG A 8 0.19 10.38 -9.18
CA ARG A 8 0.21 8.93 -8.97
C ARG A 8 0.70 8.16 -10.19
N ALA A 9 0.32 8.58 -11.40
CA ALA A 9 0.72 7.94 -12.64
C ALA A 9 2.25 7.94 -12.89
N GLN A 10 2.97 8.85 -12.23
CA GLN A 10 4.44 9.00 -12.28
C GLN A 10 5.12 8.48 -11.01
N THR A 11 4.44 7.63 -10.25
CA THR A 11 4.99 6.93 -9.09
C THR A 11 4.91 5.42 -9.27
N THR A 12 5.67 4.69 -8.46
CA THR A 12 5.59 3.23 -8.36
C THR A 12 4.21 2.72 -7.96
N MET A 13 3.30 3.60 -7.53
CA MET A 13 1.92 3.25 -7.19
C MET A 13 0.98 3.17 -8.40
N ARG A 14 1.45 3.53 -9.61
CA ARG A 14 0.68 3.43 -10.86
C ARG A 14 0.14 2.03 -11.14
N ASP A 15 0.88 1.00 -10.75
CA ASP A 15 0.50 -0.40 -10.98
C ASP A 15 -0.54 -0.92 -9.97
N PHE A 16 -0.88 -0.13 -8.94
CA PHE A 16 -1.79 -0.51 -7.86
C PHE A 16 -3.09 0.31 -7.98
N VAL A 17 -4.07 -0.18 -8.73
CA VAL A 17 -5.32 0.54 -8.96
C VAL A 17 -6.10 0.75 -7.65
N MET A 18 -6.50 2.00 -7.35
CA MET A 18 -7.28 2.31 -6.15
C MET A 18 -8.65 1.65 -6.17
N CYS A 19 -9.03 1.06 -5.03
CA CYS A 19 -10.41 0.66 -4.78
C CYS A 19 -11.32 1.89 -4.63
N ALA A 20 -12.63 1.67 -4.62
CA ALA A 20 -13.62 2.75 -4.54
C ALA A 20 -13.48 3.61 -3.28
N GLU A 21 -13.20 2.99 -2.14
CA GLU A 21 -13.02 3.69 -0.85
C GLU A 21 -11.81 4.63 -0.88
N CYS A 22 -10.64 4.12 -1.26
CA CYS A 22 -9.43 4.95 -1.38
C CYS A 22 -9.60 6.08 -2.39
N ARG A 23 -10.35 5.86 -3.47
CA ARG A 23 -10.62 6.90 -4.47
C ARG A 23 -11.50 8.01 -3.91
N ALA A 24 -12.54 7.66 -3.17
CA ALA A 24 -13.41 8.64 -2.54
C ALA A 24 -12.64 9.53 -1.54
N GLU A 25 -11.72 8.96 -0.77
CA GLU A 25 -10.82 9.72 0.11
C GLU A 25 -9.82 10.58 -0.70
N TYR A 26 -9.23 10.02 -1.75
CA TYR A 26 -8.25 10.72 -2.60
C TYR A 26 -8.84 11.94 -3.32
N GLU A 27 -10.11 11.88 -3.73
CA GLU A 27 -10.80 12.94 -4.47
C GLU A 27 -11.51 13.98 -3.57
N ASN A 28 -11.62 13.72 -2.26
CA ASN A 28 -12.36 14.59 -1.33
C ASN A 28 -11.43 15.63 -0.67
N PRO A 29 -11.58 16.94 -0.95
CA PRO A 29 -10.73 17.99 -0.37
C PRO A 29 -10.82 18.16 1.14
N LEU A 30 -11.86 17.60 1.77
CA LEU A 30 -12.04 17.62 3.23
C LEU A 30 -11.41 16.41 3.92
N ASP A 31 -10.94 15.43 3.15
CA ASP A 31 -10.27 14.25 3.68
C ASP A 31 -8.77 14.51 3.82
N HIS A 32 -8.15 14.01 4.90
CA HIS A 32 -6.70 14.15 5.10
C HIS A 32 -5.84 13.41 4.06
N ARG A 33 -6.44 12.52 3.25
CA ARG A 33 -5.80 11.78 2.15
C ARG A 33 -6.09 12.39 0.78
N PHE A 34 -6.66 13.58 0.72
CA PHE A 34 -6.84 14.32 -0.52
C PHE A 34 -5.50 14.45 -1.28
N HIS A 35 -5.45 13.99 -2.53
CA HIS A 35 -4.23 13.92 -3.36
C HIS A 35 -3.01 13.28 -2.65
N ALA A 36 -3.25 12.33 -1.75
CA ALA A 36 -2.19 11.48 -1.23
C ALA A 36 -1.81 10.44 -2.30
N GLU A 37 -0.87 10.80 -3.18
CA GLU A 37 -0.41 9.93 -4.27
C GLU A 37 -0.05 8.49 -3.87
N PRO A 38 0.57 8.22 -2.69
CA PRO A 38 0.86 6.87 -2.26
C PRO A 38 -0.27 6.20 -1.45
N THR A 39 -1.47 6.78 -1.41
CA THR A 39 -2.58 6.20 -0.64
C THR A 39 -2.93 4.80 -1.15
N ALA A 40 -3.18 3.90 -0.19
CA ALA A 40 -3.64 2.54 -0.43
C ALA A 40 -4.18 1.94 0.88
N CYS A 41 -5.12 1.01 0.75
CA CYS A 41 -5.66 0.24 1.87
C CYS A 41 -5.31 -1.24 1.74
N ALA A 42 -5.88 -2.08 2.62
CA ALA A 42 -5.64 -3.50 2.57
C ALA A 42 -6.06 -4.19 1.24
N GLN A 43 -6.98 -3.60 0.49
CA GLN A 43 -7.49 -4.18 -0.76
C GLN A 43 -6.63 -3.81 -1.98
N CYS A 44 -6.18 -2.55 -2.07
CA CYS A 44 -5.46 -2.02 -3.24
C CYS A 44 -3.95 -1.82 -3.03
N ARG A 45 -3.40 -2.20 -1.87
CA ARG A 45 -1.95 -2.06 -1.58
C ARG A 45 -1.07 -3.11 -2.28
N PRO A 46 0.24 -2.84 -2.38
CA PRO A 46 1.24 -3.88 -2.59
C PRO A 46 1.17 -5.00 -1.55
N ARG A 47 1.42 -6.24 -1.98
CA ARG A 47 1.39 -7.42 -1.11
C ARG A 47 2.80 -7.83 -0.74
N LEU A 48 2.98 -8.18 0.53
CA LEU A 48 4.22 -8.77 1.01
C LEU A 48 4.13 -10.30 0.97
N SER A 49 5.27 -10.94 0.71
CA SER A 49 5.44 -12.38 0.84
C SER A 49 6.68 -12.68 1.67
N LEU A 50 6.66 -13.82 2.37
CA LEU A 50 7.79 -14.36 3.10
C LEU A 50 8.46 -15.40 2.22
N THR A 51 9.78 -15.28 2.03
CA THR A 51 10.60 -16.25 1.29
C THR A 51 11.61 -16.93 2.21
N ASP A 52 11.98 -18.17 1.87
CA ASP A 52 13.13 -18.84 2.48
C ASP A 52 14.45 -18.29 1.91
N ALA A 53 15.59 -18.73 2.45
CA ALA A 53 16.92 -18.30 1.98
C ALA A 53 17.21 -18.66 0.51
N ARG A 54 16.39 -19.51 -0.12
CA ARG A 54 16.50 -19.92 -1.52
C ARG A 54 15.51 -19.16 -2.42
N GLY A 55 14.81 -18.16 -1.88
CA GLY A 55 13.84 -17.34 -2.61
C GLY A 55 12.49 -18.01 -2.81
N ARG A 56 12.22 -19.18 -2.22
CA ARG A 56 10.92 -19.85 -2.35
C ARG A 56 9.90 -19.20 -1.43
N VAL A 57 8.72 -18.88 -1.95
CA VAL A 57 7.64 -18.30 -1.15
C VAL A 57 7.14 -19.32 -0.13
N VAL A 58 7.27 -18.96 1.16
CA VAL A 58 6.82 -19.72 2.32
C VAL A 58 5.41 -19.30 2.74
N SER A 59 5.08 -18.01 2.62
CA SER A 59 3.74 -17.49 2.95
C SER A 59 3.42 -16.18 2.22
N TRP A 60 2.15 -16.00 1.86
CA TRP A 60 1.59 -14.75 1.32
C TRP A 60 0.85 -13.92 2.38
N ARG A 61 0.81 -14.40 3.63
CA ARG A 61 0.24 -13.68 4.77
C ARG A 61 1.32 -13.50 5.81
N ILE A 62 1.64 -12.24 6.08
CA ILE A 62 2.42 -11.89 7.26
C ILE A 62 1.43 -11.55 8.36
N THR A 63 1.11 -12.52 9.20
CA THR A 63 0.57 -12.21 10.52
C THR A 63 1.74 -11.76 11.36
N ALA A 64 1.75 -10.51 11.81
CA ALA A 64 2.69 -10.11 12.86
C ALA A 64 2.46 -11.07 14.04
N PRO A 65 3.49 -11.77 14.55
CA PRO A 65 3.36 -12.35 15.87
C PRO A 65 3.04 -11.19 16.79
N ARG A 66 1.89 -11.23 17.48
CA ARG A 66 1.65 -10.33 18.61
C ARG A 66 2.77 -10.62 19.60
N ALA A 67 3.86 -9.85 19.54
CA ALA A 67 4.78 -9.76 20.65
C ALA A 67 3.90 -9.36 21.83
N LYS A 68 3.72 -10.27 22.78
CA LYS A 68 3.15 -9.91 24.07
C LYS A 68 4.14 -8.87 24.63
N LEU A 69 3.82 -7.59 24.48
CA LEU A 69 4.39 -6.55 25.31
C LEU A 69 3.93 -6.91 26.72
N SER A 70 4.76 -7.66 27.43
CA SER A 70 4.60 -7.82 28.87
C SER A 70 4.79 -6.44 29.49
N ALA A 71 3.84 -6.07 30.34
CA ALA A 71 3.88 -4.89 31.18
C ALA A 71 5.12 -4.88 32.09
#